data_AF-K1ZAY1-F1
#
_entry.id   AF-K1ZAY1-F1
#
_cell.length_a   1.000
_cell.length_b   1.000
_cell.length_c   1.000
_cell.angle_alpha   90.00
_cell.angle_beta   90.00
_cell.angle_gamma   90.00
#
_symmetry.space_group_name_H-M   'P 1'
#
loop_
_entity.id
_entity.type
_entity.pdbx_description
1 polymer ?
#
loop_
_entity_poly.entity_id
_entity_poly.type
_entity_poly.pdbx_seq_one_letter_code
_entity_poly.pdbx_strand_id
1 'polypeptide(L)'
;GDAAGSPKWISTGWWPLSATGRFCPGNPGGSEAPLRDGAVAFRAPEQMAVEITFANGGRHRGLGIRPGVNVLIGGSSDYLGVAEQVIAMRDYLPVCMTDQVHRLMLAEPLKPATPLIVEDRRRVRTHSFDPSYRAERLGKIVPVRIKPLRLQERVLEYGNGRLDLTKLRALVDPHQVLAIGYALLLAGNICRDSLLSPADLTGTLCGMIEMEGLAVLSRSENDCIFFARPRRLELAGAINRWRGLQLVSEE
;
A
#
# COMPACT_ATOMS: atom_id res chain seq x y z
N GLY A 1 -9.44 18.27 -13.25
CA GLY A 1 -8.96 17.72 -14.52
C GLY A 1 -8.41 16.35 -14.23
N ASP A 2 -9.02 15.32 -14.81
CA ASP A 2 -8.71 13.91 -14.55
C ASP A 2 -7.30 13.56 -15.01
N ALA A 3 -6.33 13.75 -14.12
CA ALA A 3 -4.98 13.21 -14.26
C ALA A 3 -5.01 11.74 -13.80
N ALA A 4 -4.57 10.85 -14.70
CA ALA A 4 -4.70 9.39 -14.69
C ALA A 4 -6.08 8.88 -15.10
N GLY A 5 -6.28 8.67 -16.40
CA GLY A 5 -7.44 7.95 -16.93
C GLY A 5 -7.63 6.63 -16.18
N SER A 6 -8.83 6.44 -15.63
CA SER A 6 -9.22 5.25 -14.89
C SER A 6 -8.74 4.00 -15.62
N PRO A 7 -8.03 3.07 -14.93
CA PRO A 7 -7.58 1.84 -15.57
C PRO A 7 -8.73 1.17 -16.32
N LYS A 8 -8.51 0.78 -17.59
CA LYS A 8 -9.56 0.23 -18.48
C LYS A 8 -10.33 -0.95 -17.90
N TRP A 9 -9.81 -1.63 -16.89
CA TRP A 9 -10.50 -2.73 -16.21
C TRP A 9 -11.62 -2.25 -15.27
N ILE A 10 -11.57 -1.02 -14.75
CA ILE A 10 -12.63 -0.48 -13.88
C ILE A 10 -14.00 -0.47 -14.61
N SER A 11 -14.03 -0.14 -15.91
CA SER A 11 -15.26 -0.14 -16.70
C SER A 11 -15.78 -1.54 -17.05
N THR A 12 -14.98 -2.59 -16.85
CA THR A 12 -15.39 -3.97 -17.12
C THR A 12 -16.21 -4.60 -15.99
N GLY A 13 -16.28 -3.96 -14.81
CA GLY A 13 -16.90 -4.54 -13.62
C GLY A 13 -16.10 -5.70 -13.02
N TRP A 14 -14.85 -5.87 -13.46
CA TRP A 14 -13.92 -6.90 -12.98
C TRP A 14 -12.58 -6.28 -12.65
N TRP A 15 -11.97 -6.76 -11.56
CA TRP A 15 -10.63 -6.41 -11.12
C TRP A 15 -9.71 -7.58 -11.47
N PRO A 16 -8.72 -7.40 -12.36
CA PRO A 16 -7.82 -8.47 -12.73
C PRO A 16 -6.93 -8.83 -11.55
N LEU A 17 -6.99 -10.09 -11.12
CA LEU A 17 -6.14 -10.57 -10.04
C LEU A 17 -4.84 -11.18 -10.55
N SER A 18 -4.91 -11.99 -11.61
CA SER A 18 -3.74 -12.71 -12.12
C SER A 18 -3.91 -13.13 -13.58
N ALA A 19 -2.85 -13.00 -14.37
CA ALA A 19 -2.80 -13.52 -15.74
C ALA A 19 -2.48 -15.01 -15.74
N THR A 20 -3.15 -15.76 -16.61
CA THR A 20 -2.89 -17.20 -16.81
C THR A 20 -1.43 -17.41 -17.24
N GLY A 21 -0.76 -18.38 -16.60
CA GLY A 21 0.62 -18.77 -16.89
C GLY A 21 1.73 -17.84 -16.38
N ARG A 22 1.41 -16.79 -15.61
CA ARG A 22 2.40 -15.78 -15.16
C ARG A 22 2.60 -15.69 -13.65
N PHE A 23 1.81 -16.40 -12.85
CA PHE A 23 2.02 -16.48 -11.42
C PHE A 23 2.90 -17.70 -11.11
N CYS A 24 4.08 -17.44 -10.56
CA CYS A 24 4.99 -18.45 -10.02
C CYS A 24 5.22 -18.14 -8.54
N PRO A 25 5.18 -19.15 -7.64
CA PRO A 25 5.64 -18.95 -6.27
C PRO A 25 7.11 -18.48 -6.28
N GLY A 26 7.52 -17.74 -5.25
CA GLY A 26 8.93 -17.34 -5.09
C GLY A 26 9.82 -18.53 -4.75
N ASN A 27 11.11 -18.44 -5.04
CA ASN A 27 12.08 -19.45 -4.62
C ASN A 27 12.17 -19.54 -3.07
N PRO A 28 12.45 -20.73 -2.52
CA PRO A 28 12.71 -20.89 -1.09
C PRO A 28 13.85 -19.99 -0.61
N GLY A 29 13.83 -19.63 0.68
CA GLY A 29 14.92 -18.87 1.31
C GLY A 29 14.82 -17.34 1.18
N GLY A 30 13.64 -16.81 0.88
CA GLY A 30 13.41 -15.36 0.86
C GLY A 30 13.83 -14.65 -0.43
N SER A 31 14.07 -15.41 -1.50
CA SER A 31 14.31 -14.86 -2.84
C SER A 31 12.99 -14.43 -3.48
N GLU A 32 12.96 -13.24 -4.06
CA GLU A 32 11.83 -12.75 -4.87
C GLU A 32 11.84 -13.29 -6.31
N ALA A 33 12.87 -14.06 -6.69
CA ALA A 33 12.94 -14.68 -8.00
C ALA A 33 11.88 -15.79 -8.14
N PRO A 34 11.27 -15.96 -9.33
CA PRO A 34 10.27 -16.99 -9.55
C PRO A 34 10.86 -18.40 -9.36
N LEU A 35 10.06 -19.29 -8.78
CA LEU A 35 10.37 -20.71 -8.66
C LEU A 35 10.56 -21.28 -10.06
N ARG A 36 11.75 -21.82 -10.32
CA ARG A 36 12.14 -22.34 -11.64
C ARG A 36 11.62 -23.75 -11.88
N ASP A 37 11.74 -24.61 -10.88
CA ASP A 37 11.44 -26.04 -11.00
C ASP A 37 10.23 -26.42 -10.15
N GLY A 38 9.31 -27.22 -10.71
CA GLY A 38 8.12 -27.72 -10.01
C GLY A 38 6.99 -26.70 -9.83
N ALA A 39 7.08 -25.51 -10.42
CA ALA A 39 6.03 -24.51 -10.36
C ALA A 39 4.79 -24.94 -11.16
N VAL A 40 3.61 -24.94 -10.52
CA VAL A 40 2.33 -25.13 -11.21
C VAL A 40 1.92 -23.82 -11.87
N ALA A 41 1.83 -23.81 -13.20
CA ALA A 41 1.40 -22.62 -13.94
C ALA A 41 -0.06 -22.27 -13.60
N PHE A 42 -0.28 -21.06 -13.10
CA PHE A 42 -1.60 -20.58 -12.72
C PHE A 42 -2.59 -20.60 -13.89
N ARG A 43 -3.81 -21.10 -13.65
CA ARG A 43 -4.92 -21.10 -14.62
C ARG A 43 -6.19 -20.61 -13.95
N ALA A 44 -6.85 -19.63 -14.56
CA ALA A 44 -8.15 -19.16 -14.09
C ALA A 44 -9.23 -20.22 -14.35
N PRO A 45 -10.17 -20.44 -13.42
CA PRO A 45 -11.33 -21.27 -13.66
C PRO A 45 -12.25 -20.57 -14.67
N GLU A 46 -12.88 -21.35 -15.57
CA GLU A 46 -13.69 -20.83 -16.68
C GLU A 46 -14.76 -19.83 -16.21
N GLN A 47 -15.38 -20.08 -15.05
CA GLN A 47 -16.44 -19.24 -14.49
C GLN A 47 -15.97 -17.83 -14.09
N MET A 48 -14.67 -17.64 -13.89
CA MET A 48 -14.07 -16.39 -13.40
C MET A 48 -13.01 -15.85 -14.36
N ALA A 49 -12.88 -16.44 -15.54
CA ALA A 49 -11.88 -16.02 -16.49
C ALA A 49 -12.33 -14.76 -17.23
N VAL A 50 -11.44 -13.77 -17.31
CA VAL A 50 -11.64 -12.51 -18.02
C VAL A 50 -10.51 -12.30 -19.03
N GLU A 51 -10.82 -11.69 -20.17
CA GLU A 51 -9.84 -11.29 -21.18
C GLU A 51 -9.69 -9.76 -21.17
N ILE A 52 -8.45 -9.29 -21.06
CA ILE A 52 -8.13 -7.86 -21.11
C ILE A 52 -7.29 -7.59 -22.36
N THR A 53 -7.73 -6.60 -23.13
CA THR A 53 -6.99 -6.07 -24.29
C THR A 53 -6.21 -4.83 -23.87
N PHE A 54 -4.89 -4.88 -24.06
CA PHE A 54 -3.97 -3.80 -23.75
C PHE A 54 -3.87 -2.79 -24.91
N ALA A 55 -3.38 -1.60 -24.61
CA ALA A 55 -3.23 -0.52 -25.60
C ALA A 55 -2.32 -0.90 -26.78
N ASN A 56 -1.37 -1.83 -26.57
CA ASN A 56 -0.49 -2.38 -27.60
C ASN A 56 -1.13 -3.51 -28.42
N GLY A 57 -2.43 -3.78 -28.26
CA GLY A 57 -3.15 -4.85 -28.95
C GLY A 57 -2.97 -6.25 -28.35
N GLY A 58 -2.11 -6.40 -27.34
CA GLY A 58 -1.95 -7.66 -26.61
C GLY A 58 -3.25 -8.05 -25.90
N ARG A 59 -3.58 -9.34 -25.90
CA ARG A 59 -4.73 -9.90 -25.16
C ARG A 59 -4.24 -10.86 -24.11
N HIS A 60 -4.70 -10.70 -22.87
CA HIS A 60 -4.37 -11.63 -21.80
C HIS A 60 -5.62 -12.09 -21.08
N ARG A 61 -5.71 -13.42 -20.95
CA ARG A 61 -6.74 -14.09 -20.16
C ARG A 61 -6.25 -14.35 -18.75
N GLY A 62 -7.08 -14.07 -17.76
CA GLY A 62 -6.71 -14.19 -16.35
C GLY A 62 -7.91 -14.40 -15.43
N LEU A 63 -7.64 -14.53 -14.14
CA LEU A 63 -8.66 -14.58 -13.10
C LEU A 63 -9.15 -13.16 -12.84
N GLY A 64 -10.45 -12.94 -13.06
CA GLY A 64 -11.15 -11.72 -12.68
C GLY A 64 -11.84 -11.88 -11.33
N ILE A 65 -11.84 -10.81 -10.55
CA ILE A 65 -12.62 -10.68 -9.32
C ILE A 65 -13.68 -9.60 -9.49
N ARG A 66 -14.91 -9.82 -9.02
CA ARG A 66 -15.99 -8.82 -9.04
C ARG A 66 -15.88 -7.90 -7.82
N PRO A 67 -16.36 -6.63 -7.90
CA PRO A 67 -16.58 -5.81 -6.72
C PRO A 67 -17.43 -6.55 -5.69
N GLY A 68 -17.05 -6.45 -4.41
CA GLY A 68 -17.72 -7.14 -3.31
C GLY A 68 -16.75 -7.86 -2.38
N VAL A 69 -17.31 -8.66 -1.48
CA VAL A 69 -16.62 -9.59 -0.59
C VAL A 69 -16.25 -10.84 -1.37
N ASN A 70 -14.94 -11.04 -1.57
CA ASN A 70 -14.40 -12.21 -2.24
C ASN A 70 -13.58 -13.00 -1.24
N VAL A 71 -13.90 -14.28 -1.08
CA VAL A 71 -13.28 -15.14 -0.06
C VAL A 71 -12.40 -16.18 -0.75
N LEU A 72 -11.11 -16.19 -0.37
CA LEU A 72 -10.19 -17.28 -0.68
C LEU A 72 -10.18 -18.26 0.49
N ILE A 73 -10.68 -19.48 0.30
CA ILE A 73 -10.83 -20.47 1.37
C ILE A 73 -9.51 -21.22 1.62
N GLY A 74 -9.09 -21.24 2.88
CA GLY A 74 -8.07 -22.14 3.42
C GLY A 74 -8.34 -22.68 4.83
N GLY A 75 -9.34 -22.16 5.58
CA GLY A 75 -9.60 -22.66 6.95
C GLY A 75 -10.74 -22.04 7.78
N SER A 76 -11.39 -20.94 7.37
CA SER A 76 -12.57 -20.37 8.07
C SER A 76 -13.75 -20.18 7.13
N SER A 77 -14.96 -20.43 7.65
CA SER A 77 -16.24 -20.34 6.94
C SER A 77 -17.07 -19.10 7.28
N ASP A 78 -16.64 -18.26 8.22
CA ASP A 78 -17.50 -17.23 8.84
C ASP A 78 -17.96 -16.15 7.86
N TYR A 79 -17.22 -15.95 6.77
CA TYR A 79 -17.52 -14.94 5.74
C TYR A 79 -18.22 -15.52 4.52
N LEU A 80 -18.46 -16.83 4.47
CA LEU A 80 -19.05 -17.49 3.31
C LEU A 80 -20.50 -17.10 3.06
N GLY A 81 -21.25 -16.77 4.12
CA GLY A 81 -22.65 -16.32 3.98
C GLY A 81 -22.79 -14.99 3.22
N VAL A 82 -21.76 -14.13 3.23
CA VAL A 82 -21.79 -12.81 2.57
C VAL A 82 -20.87 -12.71 1.35
N ALA A 83 -20.22 -13.79 0.95
CA ALA A 83 -19.25 -13.75 -0.14
C ALA A 83 -19.94 -13.70 -1.52
N GLU A 84 -19.65 -12.67 -2.32
CA GLU A 84 -20.04 -12.61 -3.73
C GLU A 84 -19.29 -13.65 -4.57
N GLN A 85 -18.02 -13.90 -4.26
CA GLN A 85 -17.24 -14.97 -4.90
C GLN A 85 -16.45 -15.77 -3.88
N VAL A 86 -16.40 -17.08 -4.11
CA VAL A 86 -15.68 -18.02 -3.27
C VAL A 86 -14.69 -18.78 -4.13
N ILE A 87 -13.42 -18.64 -3.79
CA ILE A 87 -12.30 -19.27 -4.50
C ILE A 87 -11.64 -20.24 -3.52
N ALA A 88 -11.51 -21.51 -3.90
CA ALA A 88 -10.66 -22.46 -3.18
C ALA A 88 -9.36 -22.69 -3.97
N MET A 89 -8.31 -23.13 -3.28
CA MET A 89 -7.08 -23.62 -3.92
C MET A 89 -7.07 -25.14 -3.86
N ARG A 90 -6.96 -25.80 -5.01
CA ARG A 90 -6.79 -27.26 -5.13
C ARG A 90 -5.60 -27.53 -6.02
N ASP A 91 -4.61 -28.27 -5.52
CA ASP A 91 -3.38 -28.60 -6.25
C ASP A 91 -2.72 -27.34 -6.86
N TYR A 92 -2.68 -26.26 -6.07
CA TYR A 92 -2.16 -24.93 -6.47
C TYR A 92 -2.94 -24.21 -7.58
N LEU A 93 -4.12 -24.71 -7.96
CA LEU A 93 -5.03 -24.08 -8.92
C LEU A 93 -6.27 -23.49 -8.23
N PRO A 94 -6.70 -22.29 -8.63
CA PRO A 94 -7.94 -21.70 -8.14
C PRO A 94 -9.15 -22.45 -8.70
N VAL A 95 -10.13 -22.73 -7.85
CA VAL A 95 -11.41 -23.34 -8.20
C VAL A 95 -12.53 -22.43 -7.70
N CYS A 96 -13.46 -22.08 -8.60
CA CYS A 96 -14.67 -21.34 -8.22
C CYS A 96 -15.62 -22.27 -7.44
N MET A 97 -15.86 -21.96 -6.18
CA MET A 97 -16.78 -22.70 -5.29
C MET A 97 -18.05 -21.89 -4.99
N THR A 98 -18.24 -20.72 -5.60
CA THR A 98 -19.36 -19.81 -5.33
C THR A 98 -20.72 -20.52 -5.35
N ASP A 99 -21.06 -21.22 -6.43
CA ASP A 99 -22.35 -21.94 -6.55
C ASP A 99 -22.50 -23.08 -5.54
N GLN A 100 -21.40 -23.68 -5.09
CA GLN A 100 -21.44 -24.71 -4.06
C GLN A 100 -21.73 -24.11 -2.70
N VAL A 101 -21.09 -22.99 -2.36
CA VAL A 101 -21.27 -22.30 -1.09
C VAL A 101 -22.64 -21.62 -0.99
N HIS A 102 -23.10 -20.94 -2.04
CA HIS A 102 -24.41 -20.30 -2.03
C HIS A 102 -25.56 -21.30 -1.83
N ARG A 103 -25.41 -22.54 -2.32
CA ARG A 103 -26.38 -23.62 -2.07
C ARG A 103 -26.46 -24.07 -0.62
N LEU A 104 -25.46 -23.78 0.21
CA LEU A 104 -25.47 -24.11 1.63
C LEU A 104 -26.34 -23.15 2.45
N MET A 105 -26.79 -22.03 1.87
CA MET A 105 -27.65 -21.04 2.52
C MET A 105 -27.13 -20.63 3.91
N LEU A 106 -25.83 -20.37 4.00
CA LEU A 106 -25.17 -20.01 5.24
C LEU A 106 -25.71 -18.67 5.77
N ALA A 107 -25.80 -18.56 7.09
CA ALA A 107 -26.22 -17.33 7.74
C ALA A 107 -25.26 -16.17 7.39
N GLU A 108 -25.83 -15.00 7.12
CA GLU A 108 -25.03 -13.79 6.94
C GLU A 108 -24.59 -13.23 8.30
N PRO A 109 -23.32 -12.82 8.49
CA PRO A 109 -22.94 -12.03 9.64
C PRO A 109 -23.74 -10.72 9.70
N LEU A 110 -23.96 -10.23 10.93
CA LEU A 110 -24.62 -8.94 11.17
C LEU A 110 -23.92 -7.82 10.39
N LYS A 111 -24.68 -7.20 9.47
CA LYS A 111 -24.26 -6.00 8.77
C LYS A 111 -24.62 -4.78 9.63
N PRO A 112 -23.74 -3.77 9.76
CA PRO A 112 -24.11 -2.50 10.38
C PRO A 112 -25.33 -1.89 9.67
N ALA A 113 -26.27 -1.35 10.44
CA ALA A 113 -27.50 -0.74 9.89
C ALA A 113 -27.21 0.53 9.06
N THR A 114 -26.07 1.17 9.29
CA THR A 114 -25.61 2.34 8.57
C THR A 114 -24.22 2.11 7.99
N PRO A 115 -23.93 2.66 6.79
CA PRO A 115 -22.57 2.67 6.27
C PRO A 115 -21.60 3.33 7.24
N LEU A 116 -20.39 2.77 7.34
CA LEU A 116 -19.31 3.40 8.09
C LEU A 116 -18.83 4.64 7.33
N ILE A 117 -19.13 5.82 7.87
CA ILE A 117 -18.58 7.09 7.38
C ILE A 117 -17.34 7.40 8.24
N VAL A 118 -16.17 7.36 7.61
CA VAL A 118 -14.89 7.66 8.28
C VAL A 118 -14.49 9.09 7.96
N GLU A 119 -14.62 9.98 8.93
CA GLU A 119 -14.09 11.35 8.87
C GLU A 119 -12.78 11.44 9.67
N ASP A 120 -11.73 12.02 9.07
CA ASP A 120 -10.48 12.26 9.78
C ASP A 120 -10.51 13.62 10.51
N ARG A 121 -11.04 13.62 11.73
CA ARG A 121 -11.14 14.80 12.61
C ARG A 121 -9.83 15.16 13.31
N ARG A 122 -8.76 14.39 13.06
CA ARG A 122 -7.45 14.65 13.65
C ARG A 122 -6.78 15.79 12.91
N ARG A 123 -5.90 16.49 13.61
CA ARG A 123 -5.14 17.62 13.12
C ARG A 123 -3.70 17.49 13.56
N VAL A 124 -2.78 17.50 12.60
CA VAL A 124 -1.34 17.30 12.84
C VAL A 124 -0.72 18.59 13.37
N ARG A 125 -0.02 18.53 14.52
CA ARG A 125 0.70 19.68 15.07
C ARG A 125 2.00 19.96 14.34
N THR A 126 2.45 21.21 14.40
CA THR A 126 3.65 21.76 13.75
C THR A 126 4.93 20.94 14.02
N HIS A 127 5.13 20.48 15.25
CA HIS A 127 6.35 19.76 15.67
C HIS A 127 6.24 18.24 15.53
N SER A 128 5.26 17.75 14.75
CA SER A 128 5.05 16.32 14.57
C SER A 128 6.19 15.62 13.85
N PHE A 129 6.98 16.31 13.01
CA PHE A 129 8.00 15.68 12.17
C PHE A 129 9.39 16.31 12.33
N ASP A 130 9.92 16.33 13.55
CA ASP A 130 11.29 16.82 13.82
C ASP A 130 12.39 15.85 13.32
N PRO A 131 13.17 16.22 12.29
CA PRO A 131 14.24 15.38 11.73
C PRO A 131 15.57 15.57 12.47
N SER A 132 15.63 16.42 13.52
CA SER A 132 16.87 16.79 14.17
C SER A 132 17.41 15.64 15.04
N TYR A 133 18.73 15.43 14.94
CA TYR A 133 19.44 14.47 15.77
C TYR A 133 20.35 15.20 16.74
N ARG A 134 20.12 14.96 18.03
CA ARG A 134 20.86 15.54 19.15
C ARG A 134 21.57 14.43 19.90
N ALA A 135 22.90 14.50 19.95
CA ALA A 135 23.74 13.63 20.76
C ALA A 135 24.28 14.42 21.95
N GLU A 136 23.50 14.46 23.04
CA GLU A 136 23.80 15.25 24.26
C GLU A 136 25.21 14.98 24.79
N ARG A 137 25.59 13.70 24.90
CA ARG A 137 26.91 13.27 25.40
C ARG A 137 28.09 13.80 24.58
N LEU A 138 27.86 14.12 23.30
CA LEU A 138 28.88 14.59 22.36
C LEU A 138 28.73 16.08 22.03
N GLY A 139 27.74 16.78 22.62
CA GLY A 139 27.42 18.16 22.26
C GLY A 139 27.10 18.37 20.78
N LYS A 140 26.72 17.31 20.05
CA LYS A 140 26.57 17.32 18.58
C LYS A 140 25.10 17.42 18.18
N ILE A 141 24.79 18.40 17.33
CA ILE A 141 23.46 18.58 16.73
C ILE A 141 23.59 18.45 15.21
N VAL A 142 22.75 17.61 14.62
CA VAL A 142 22.60 17.47 13.17
C VAL A 142 21.16 17.89 12.83
N PRO A 143 20.95 18.99 12.06
CA PRO A 143 19.61 19.53 11.83
C PRO A 143 18.64 18.56 11.15
N VAL A 144 19.15 17.70 10.26
CA VAL A 144 18.36 16.70 9.55
C VAL A 144 19.16 15.41 9.49
N ARG A 145 18.62 14.36 10.09
CA ARG A 145 19.14 13.01 10.01
C ARG A 145 18.05 12.07 9.51
N ILE A 146 18.13 11.71 8.24
CA ILE A 146 17.19 10.80 7.59
C ILE A 146 18.03 9.75 6.87
N LYS A 147 18.02 8.51 7.36
CA LYS A 147 18.73 7.41 6.69
C LYS A 147 18.17 6.05 7.10
N PRO A 148 18.29 5.01 6.27
CA PRO A 148 17.97 3.67 6.68
C PRO A 148 18.84 3.23 7.86
N LEU A 149 18.25 2.46 8.77
CA LEU A 149 18.98 1.82 9.85
C LEU A 149 19.86 0.71 9.26
N ARG A 150 21.10 0.63 9.74
CA ARG A 150 22.08 -0.37 9.26
C ARG A 150 21.49 -1.78 9.40
N LEU A 151 21.54 -2.57 8.32
CA LEU A 151 20.98 -3.93 8.20
C LEU A 151 19.44 -4.03 8.35
N GLN A 152 18.72 -2.90 8.39
CA GLN A 152 17.27 -2.85 8.53
C GLN A 152 16.70 -1.77 7.59
N GLU A 153 16.72 -2.04 6.29
CA GLU A 153 16.37 -1.05 5.26
C GLU A 153 14.94 -0.51 5.35
N ARG A 154 14.03 -1.26 5.97
CA ARG A 154 12.64 -0.84 6.25
C ARG A 154 12.45 -0.11 7.58
N VAL A 155 13.53 0.16 8.31
CA VAL A 155 13.51 0.99 9.51
C VAL A 155 14.34 2.24 9.22
N LEU A 156 13.73 3.40 9.37
CA LEU A 156 14.37 4.68 9.07
C LEU A 156 14.76 5.38 10.37
N GLU A 157 16.02 5.80 10.47
CA GLU A 157 16.44 6.81 11.45
C GLU A 157 15.90 8.17 11.00
N TYR A 158 15.08 8.80 11.83
CA TYR A 158 14.50 10.12 11.58
C TYR A 158 14.74 10.99 12.81
N GLY A 159 15.77 11.83 12.75
CA GLY A 159 16.27 12.58 13.90
C GLY A 159 16.75 11.66 15.03
N ASN A 160 16.27 11.92 16.25
CA ASN A 160 16.44 11.03 17.41
C ASN A 160 15.47 9.83 17.42
N GLY A 161 14.46 9.82 16.55
CA GLY A 161 13.45 8.77 16.47
C GLY A 161 13.76 7.68 15.45
N ARG A 162 12.92 6.65 15.45
CA ARG A 162 12.94 5.57 14.48
C ARG A 162 11.54 5.35 13.93
N LEU A 163 11.43 5.30 12.60
CA LEU A 163 10.21 4.96 11.89
C LEU A 163 10.30 3.51 11.38
N ASP A 164 9.52 2.63 11.97
CA ASP A 164 9.47 1.21 11.59
C ASP A 164 8.39 0.97 10.52
N LEU A 165 8.84 0.70 9.29
CA LEU A 165 7.98 0.40 8.14
C LEU A 165 7.98 -1.09 7.79
N THR A 166 8.51 -1.97 8.63
CA THR A 166 8.58 -3.42 8.35
C THR A 166 7.20 -4.06 8.12
N LYS A 167 6.15 -3.50 8.75
CA LYS A 167 4.75 -3.91 8.59
C LYS A 167 4.09 -3.40 7.30
N LEU A 168 4.71 -2.46 6.58
CA LEU A 168 4.28 -2.04 5.25
C LEU A 168 4.92 -2.93 4.19
N ARG A 169 4.45 -4.18 4.12
CA ARG A 169 4.99 -5.22 3.22
C ARG A 169 4.98 -4.86 1.73
N ALA A 170 4.15 -3.88 1.38
CA ALA A 170 3.99 -3.38 0.03
C ALA A 170 5.22 -2.57 -0.45
N LEU A 171 6.08 -2.09 0.47
CA LEU A 171 7.36 -1.46 0.15
C LEU A 171 8.37 -2.52 -0.31
N VAL A 172 8.84 -2.38 -1.54
CA VAL A 172 9.76 -3.33 -2.19
C VAL A 172 11.15 -2.75 -2.41
N ASP A 173 11.28 -1.43 -2.46
CA ASP A 173 12.53 -0.76 -2.77
C ASP A 173 13.01 0.14 -1.61
N PRO A 174 14.27 0.05 -1.16
CA PRO A 174 14.83 0.91 -0.11
C PRO A 174 14.73 2.42 -0.43
N HIS A 175 14.77 2.81 -1.70
CA HIS A 175 14.60 4.20 -2.13
C HIS A 175 13.17 4.72 -1.90
N GLN A 176 12.16 3.83 -1.76
CA GLN A 176 10.82 4.24 -1.31
C GLN A 176 10.83 4.59 0.18
N VAL A 177 11.60 3.88 1.00
CA VAL A 177 11.75 4.16 2.44
C VAL A 177 12.41 5.51 2.65
N LEU A 178 13.46 5.79 1.87
CA LEU A 178 14.09 7.12 1.85
C LEU A 178 13.12 8.21 1.39
N ALA A 179 12.38 7.99 0.30
CA ALA A 179 11.39 8.95 -0.19
C ALA A 179 10.32 9.26 0.87
N ILE A 180 9.85 8.26 1.61
CA ILE A 180 8.93 8.45 2.75
C ILE A 180 9.58 9.34 3.81
N GLY A 181 10.84 9.11 4.16
CA GLY A 181 11.56 9.94 5.12
C GLY A 181 11.59 11.41 4.73
N TYR A 182 11.95 11.71 3.49
CA TYR A 182 11.98 13.07 2.98
C TYR A 182 10.57 13.67 2.76
N ALA A 183 9.56 12.84 2.48
CA ALA A 183 8.17 13.28 2.48
C ALA A 183 7.70 13.71 3.88
N LEU A 184 8.16 13.06 4.96
CA LEU A 184 7.88 13.51 6.34
C LEU A 184 8.60 14.81 6.67
N LEU A 185 9.79 15.03 6.13
CA LEU A 185 10.48 16.33 6.25
C LEU A 185 9.66 17.45 5.59
N LEU A 186 9.18 17.21 4.36
CA LEU A 186 8.31 18.15 3.66
C LEU A 186 6.98 18.35 4.42
N ALA A 187 6.41 17.28 4.97
CA ALA A 187 5.23 17.34 5.81
C ALA A 187 5.42 18.25 7.03
N GLY A 188 6.58 18.17 7.70
CA GLY A 188 6.94 19.07 8.79
C GLY A 188 6.98 20.54 8.39
N ASN A 189 7.35 20.85 7.14
CA ASN A 189 7.29 22.21 6.61
C ASN A 189 5.85 22.66 6.38
N ILE A 190 5.02 21.80 5.75
CA ILE A 190 3.60 22.08 5.48
C ILE A 190 2.83 22.33 6.80
N CYS A 191 3.09 21.52 7.83
CA CYS A 191 2.42 21.63 9.12
C CYS A 191 2.82 22.89 9.92
N ARG A 192 3.79 23.70 9.47
CA ARG A 192 4.07 25.00 10.11
C ARG A 192 3.01 26.04 9.77
N ASP A 193 2.49 25.99 8.55
CA ASP A 193 1.59 27.00 8.01
C ASP A 193 0.14 26.48 7.86
N SER A 194 -0.08 25.19 8.12
CA SER A 194 -1.38 24.55 7.94
C SER A 194 -1.68 23.49 8.99
N LEU A 195 -2.97 23.35 9.33
CA LEU A 195 -3.46 22.38 10.29
C LEU A 195 -4.26 21.29 9.55
N LEU A 196 -3.55 20.34 8.93
CA LEU A 196 -4.14 19.28 8.12
C LEU A 196 -4.41 18.02 8.94
N SER A 197 -5.40 17.22 8.52
CA SER A 197 -5.53 15.85 8.99
C SER A 197 -4.43 14.96 8.41
N PRO A 198 -4.10 13.81 9.03
CA PRO A 198 -3.18 12.85 8.42
C PRO A 198 -3.60 12.42 7.00
N ALA A 199 -4.90 12.27 6.75
CA ALA A 199 -5.42 11.94 5.43
C ALA A 199 -5.18 13.07 4.41
N ASP A 200 -5.45 14.31 4.78
CA ASP A 200 -5.27 15.49 3.91
C ASP A 200 -3.79 15.77 3.66
N LEU A 201 -2.96 15.70 4.70
CA LEU A 201 -1.51 15.83 4.60
C LEU A 201 -0.93 14.79 3.63
N THR A 202 -1.40 13.55 3.69
CA THR A 202 -1.01 12.52 2.72
C THR A 202 -1.44 12.92 1.30
N GLY A 203 -2.65 13.45 1.13
CA GLY A 203 -3.17 13.94 -0.14
C GLY A 203 -2.32 15.08 -0.71
N THR A 204 -1.97 16.07 0.11
CA THR A 204 -1.11 17.20 -0.25
C THR A 204 0.26 16.72 -0.71
N LEU A 205 0.92 15.83 0.06
CA LEU A 205 2.22 15.26 -0.32
C LEU A 205 2.14 14.50 -1.66
N CYS A 206 1.09 13.69 -1.86
CA CYS A 206 0.89 12.98 -3.12
C CYS A 206 0.68 13.95 -4.29
N GLY A 207 -0.07 15.04 -4.08
CA GLY A 207 -0.31 16.07 -5.08
C GLY A 207 0.97 16.79 -5.48
N MET A 208 1.81 17.18 -4.52
CA MET A 208 3.11 17.79 -4.79
C MET A 208 4.03 16.85 -5.58
N ILE A 209 4.13 15.58 -5.18
CA ILE A 209 4.94 14.57 -5.90
C ILE A 209 4.41 14.32 -7.32
N GLU A 210 3.10 14.38 -7.54
CA GLU A 210 2.51 14.23 -8.88
C GLU A 210 2.82 15.43 -9.77
N MET A 211 2.73 16.65 -9.23
CA MET A 211 2.92 17.88 -9.99
C MET A 211 4.38 18.20 -10.28
N GLU A 212 5.27 18.02 -9.30
CA GLU A 212 6.68 18.45 -9.36
C GLU A 212 7.64 17.27 -9.51
N GLY A 213 7.12 16.04 -9.48
CA GLY A 213 7.93 14.82 -9.45
C GLY A 213 8.61 14.60 -8.10
N LEU A 214 9.57 13.68 -8.06
CA LEU A 214 10.30 13.34 -6.82
C LEU A 214 11.34 14.41 -6.42
N ALA A 215 11.62 15.37 -7.30
CA ALA A 215 12.54 16.47 -7.01
C ALA A 215 12.08 17.32 -5.83
N VAL A 216 10.76 17.45 -5.62
CA VAL A 216 10.15 18.18 -4.48
C VAL A 216 10.57 17.66 -3.10
N LEU A 217 11.05 16.41 -3.04
CA LEU A 217 11.55 15.79 -1.80
C LEU A 217 13.00 16.17 -1.51
N SER A 218 13.73 16.68 -2.50
CA SER A 218 15.15 17.07 -2.36
C SER A 218 15.25 18.39 -1.59
N ARG A 219 16.31 18.57 -0.79
CA ARG A 219 16.50 19.81 -0.01
C ARG A 219 17.33 20.83 -0.75
N SER A 220 18.12 20.39 -1.72
CA SER A 220 18.99 21.21 -2.55
C SER A 220 19.20 20.52 -3.90
N GLU A 221 19.49 21.30 -4.93
CA GLU A 221 19.88 20.80 -6.26
C GLU A 221 21.14 19.92 -6.22
N ASN A 222 21.96 20.06 -5.17
CA ASN A 222 23.18 19.26 -4.98
C ASN A 222 22.94 17.93 -4.23
N ASP A 223 21.71 17.65 -3.76
CA ASP A 223 21.40 16.39 -3.10
C ASP A 223 21.38 15.25 -4.12
N CYS A 224 22.40 14.39 -4.10
CA CYS A 224 22.47 13.18 -4.93
C CYS A 224 21.71 12.01 -4.29
N ILE A 225 20.42 12.18 -4.02
CA ILE A 225 19.58 11.15 -3.42
C ILE A 225 18.64 10.56 -4.46
N PHE A 226 18.72 9.25 -4.65
CA PHE A 226 17.80 8.53 -5.50
C PHE A 226 16.54 8.17 -4.71
N PHE A 227 15.39 8.61 -5.22
CA PHE A 227 14.08 8.31 -4.67
C PHE A 227 13.32 7.35 -5.59
N ALA A 228 12.55 6.46 -4.98
CA ALA A 228 11.51 5.71 -5.67
C ALA A 228 10.14 6.14 -5.12
N ARG A 229 9.16 6.32 -6.00
CA ARG A 229 7.86 6.89 -5.62
C ARG A 229 7.12 5.95 -4.63
N PRO A 230 6.80 6.42 -3.42
CA PRO A 230 5.90 5.68 -2.54
C PRO A 230 4.44 5.88 -2.96
N ARG A 231 3.61 4.89 -2.65
CA ARG A 231 2.16 4.97 -2.85
C ARG A 231 1.50 5.79 -1.75
N ARG A 232 0.31 6.34 -2.04
CA ARG A 232 -0.51 7.07 -1.06
C ARG A 232 -0.69 6.30 0.25
N LEU A 233 -0.99 5.00 0.17
CA LEU A 233 -1.20 4.16 1.37
C LEU A 233 0.10 3.90 2.15
N GLU A 234 1.26 3.94 1.50
CA GLU A 234 2.56 3.80 2.17
C GLU A 234 2.90 5.08 2.93
N LEU A 235 2.66 6.26 2.33
CA LEU A 235 2.79 7.55 3.00
C LEU A 235 1.82 7.68 4.19
N ALA A 236 0.54 7.38 3.99
CA ALA A 236 -0.45 7.38 5.07
C ALA A 236 -0.06 6.39 6.18
N GLY A 237 0.41 5.20 5.79
CA GLY A 237 0.86 4.16 6.70
C GLY A 237 2.09 4.58 7.51
N ALA A 238 2.99 5.37 6.92
CA ALA A 238 4.18 5.90 7.56
C ALA A 238 3.84 7.03 8.54
N ILE A 239 3.01 8.01 8.14
CA ILE A 239 2.52 9.07 9.01
C ILE A 239 1.86 8.46 10.26
N ASN A 240 0.93 7.52 10.09
CA ASN A 240 0.23 6.88 11.21
C ASN A 240 1.13 5.98 12.09
N ARG A 241 2.34 5.62 11.64
CA ARG A 241 3.32 4.83 12.42
C ARG A 241 4.37 5.69 13.11
N TRP A 242 4.45 6.98 12.75
CA TRP A 242 5.45 7.86 13.32
C TRP A 242 5.13 8.17 14.77
N ARG A 243 6.05 7.81 15.67
CA ARG A 243 5.86 7.98 17.13
C ARG A 243 5.94 9.43 17.59
N GLY A 244 6.58 10.31 16.81
CA GLY A 244 6.60 11.74 17.09
C GLY A 244 5.35 12.48 16.60
N LEU A 245 4.39 11.78 15.98
CA LEU A 245 3.15 12.39 15.51
C LEU A 245 2.35 12.95 16.68
N GLN A 246 2.08 14.25 16.65
CA GLN A 246 1.27 14.93 17.65
C GLN A 246 -0.04 15.37 17.02
N LEU A 247 -1.16 14.99 17.63
CA LEU A 247 -2.50 15.24 17.11
C LEU A 247 -3.31 16.08 18.09
N VAL A 248 -4.21 16.90 17.53
CA VAL A 248 -5.39 17.42 18.24
C VAL A 248 -6.62 16.89 17.53
N SER A 249 -7.67 16.54 18.28
CA SER A 249 -8.98 16.29 17.67
C SER A 249 -9.77 17.58 17.72
N GLU A 250 -10.47 17.89 16.63
CA GLU A 250 -11.64 18.76 16.72
C GLU A 250 -12.75 17.96 17.42
N GLU A 251 -13.41 18.58 18.41
CA GLU A 251 -14.59 18.02 19.09
C GLU A 251 -15.74 17.81 18.11
#